data_AF-A0A241WMS4-F1
#
_entry.id   AF-A0A241WMS4-F1
#
_cell.length_a   1.000
_cell.length_b   1.000
_cell.length_c   1.000
_cell.angle_alpha   90.00
_cell.angle_beta   90.00
_cell.angle_gamma   90.00
#
_symmetry.space_group_name_H-M   'P 1'
#
loop_
_entity.id
_entity.type
_entity.pdbx_description
1 polymer ?
#
loop_
_entity_poly.entity_id
_entity_poly.type
_entity_poly.pdbx_seq_one_letter_code
_entity_poly.pdbx_strand_id
1 'polypeptide(L)'
;MSDSAQKALLDALSQHQAYLYRASSQSVNDLIKVFDQLSNEQLLKLGELFEDLTDSERKALQGLNFSSRAKASRNIEEIKATLNEWFSSLSTELPAIFEQSAIALAVYEAGYTVALMGETLKTDGEKIYQKAKKTPFSGGQLVDYLFADIAANLRKKVEYVIRDGFSQGQTNQQIINRIKGRKSLDYKDGLLQSERHVIERQVRTARSHVSNAAYIDVYKALGYEYVKVVATLDGRTCKYCASVDGRVYHIDDPTRPRFPVHPHNRTTYVGCDKDGNIGGVRPFVMDERKVKDIPKEERKHLIGQLDANTSFKEFFEQSDEFFQRTWLGKSKYELYKKGEYSIDKFADPLNKRGYTLAELKALDESVFKELGL
;
A
#
# COMPACT_ATOMS: atom_id res chain seq x y z
N MET A 1 -4.52 -24.18 -28.32
CA MET A 1 -3.66 -23.01 -28.57
C MET A 1 -2.24 -23.52 -28.81
N SER A 2 -1.45 -22.95 -29.73
CA SER A 2 -0.05 -23.38 -29.94
C SER A 2 0.84 -22.95 -28.78
N ASP A 3 1.91 -23.71 -28.49
CA ASP A 3 2.89 -23.40 -27.43
C ASP A 3 3.49 -21.98 -27.54
N SER A 4 3.62 -21.49 -28.78
CA SER A 4 4.05 -20.11 -29.08
C SER A 4 3.05 -19.05 -28.63
N ALA A 5 1.75 -19.29 -28.79
CA ALA A 5 0.70 -18.36 -28.39
C ALA A 5 0.53 -18.32 -26.87
N GLN A 6 0.67 -19.47 -26.21
CA GLN A 6 0.68 -19.56 -24.75
C GLN A 6 1.87 -18.84 -24.14
N LYS A 7 3.08 -18.99 -24.72
CA LYS A 7 4.27 -18.26 -24.28
C LYS A 7 4.14 -16.73 -24.44
N ALA A 8 3.55 -16.25 -25.54
CA ALA A 8 3.33 -14.82 -25.75
C ALA A 8 2.35 -14.21 -24.74
N LEU A 9 1.28 -14.93 -24.40
CA LEU A 9 0.32 -14.52 -23.37
C LEU A 9 0.96 -14.50 -21.97
N LEU A 10 1.81 -15.49 -21.70
CA LEU A 10 2.57 -15.68 -20.47
C LEU A 10 3.59 -14.56 -20.22
N ASP A 11 4.29 -14.12 -21.28
CA ASP A 11 5.19 -12.97 -21.23
C ASP A 11 4.38 -11.69 -21.01
N ALA A 12 3.26 -11.50 -21.71
CA ALA A 12 2.43 -10.30 -21.61
C ALA A 12 1.86 -10.06 -20.20
N LEU A 13 1.31 -11.09 -19.54
CA LEU A 13 0.71 -10.96 -18.21
C LEU A 13 1.75 -10.67 -17.12
N SER A 14 2.88 -11.39 -17.16
CA SER A 14 3.98 -11.19 -16.20
C SER A 14 4.63 -9.82 -16.40
N GLN A 15 4.76 -9.41 -17.66
CA GLN A 15 5.28 -8.10 -18.05
C GLN A 15 4.34 -6.97 -17.61
N HIS A 16 3.02 -7.13 -17.78
CA HIS A 16 2.02 -6.14 -17.35
C HIS A 16 2.06 -5.91 -15.83
N GLN A 17 2.08 -6.97 -15.02
CA GLN A 17 2.22 -6.84 -13.56
C GLN A 17 3.53 -6.12 -13.15
N ALA A 18 4.64 -6.45 -13.81
CA ALA A 18 5.92 -5.77 -13.58
C ALA A 18 5.85 -4.28 -13.99
N TYR A 19 5.17 -3.97 -15.09
CA TYR A 19 4.99 -2.60 -15.58
C TYR A 19 4.08 -1.78 -14.67
N LEU A 20 3.01 -2.36 -14.13
CA LEU A 20 2.16 -1.70 -13.15
C LEU A 20 2.91 -1.33 -11.87
N TYR A 21 3.80 -2.22 -11.42
CA TYR A 21 4.64 -1.93 -10.27
C TYR A 21 5.65 -0.79 -10.56
N ARG A 22 6.23 -0.76 -11.77
CA ARG A 22 7.11 0.34 -12.21
C ARG A 22 6.36 1.66 -12.35
N ALA A 23 5.18 1.66 -12.98
CA ALA A 23 4.32 2.84 -13.10
C ALA A 23 3.90 3.38 -11.73
N SER A 24 3.59 2.48 -10.79
CA SER A 24 3.33 2.85 -9.40
C SER A 24 4.56 3.45 -8.71
N SER A 25 5.76 2.96 -9.03
CA SER A 25 7.01 3.52 -8.49
C SER A 25 7.29 4.91 -9.06
N GLN A 26 6.99 5.15 -10.34
CA GLN A 26 7.08 6.49 -10.94
C GLN A 26 6.14 7.47 -10.25
N SER A 27 4.86 7.10 -10.09
CA SER A 27 3.87 7.92 -9.38
C SER A 27 4.29 8.24 -7.93
N VAL A 28 4.87 7.27 -7.22
CA VAL A 28 5.46 7.50 -5.89
C VAL A 28 6.61 8.50 -5.96
N ASN A 29 7.54 8.36 -6.92
CA ASN A 29 8.68 9.25 -7.06
C ASN A 29 8.24 10.68 -7.40
N ASP A 30 7.25 10.86 -8.26
CA ASP A 30 6.72 12.17 -8.64
C ASP A 30 6.09 12.88 -7.43
N LEU A 31 5.31 12.15 -6.63
CA LEU A 31 4.73 12.68 -5.40
C LEU A 31 5.79 12.99 -4.33
N ILE A 32 6.79 12.13 -4.15
CA ILE A 32 7.90 12.37 -3.22
C ILE A 32 8.71 13.59 -3.67
N LYS A 33 8.95 13.77 -4.97
CA LYS A 33 9.66 14.94 -5.49
C LYS A 33 8.96 16.24 -5.14
N VAL A 34 7.64 16.32 -5.34
CA VAL A 34 6.85 17.51 -4.99
C VAL A 34 6.76 17.71 -3.47
N PHE A 35 6.55 16.63 -2.72
CA PHE A 35 6.60 16.65 -1.26
C PHE A 35 7.94 17.22 -0.75
N ASP A 36 9.06 16.78 -1.33
CA ASP A 36 10.40 17.22 -0.96
C ASP A 36 10.65 18.67 -1.35
N GLN A 37 10.21 19.08 -2.53
CA GLN A 37 10.32 20.47 -2.99
C GLN A 37 9.59 21.41 -2.02
N LEU A 38 8.30 21.16 -1.78
CA LEU A 38 7.46 21.96 -0.89
C LEU A 38 8.01 21.98 0.54
N SER A 39 8.43 20.82 1.05
CA SER A 39 8.97 20.71 2.40
C SER A 39 10.30 21.43 2.57
N ASN A 40 11.20 21.32 1.60
CA ASN A 40 12.50 21.96 1.68
C ASN A 40 12.39 23.49 1.57
N GLU A 41 11.51 24.00 0.72
CA GLU A 41 11.26 25.45 0.61
C GLU A 41 10.80 26.03 1.94
N GLN A 42 9.81 25.40 2.57
CA GLN A 42 9.22 25.89 3.81
C GLN A 42 10.16 25.72 5.01
N LEU A 43 10.98 24.67 5.02
CA LEU A 43 12.03 24.50 6.04
C LEU A 43 13.16 25.53 5.94
N LEU A 44 13.48 26.01 4.74
CA LEU A 44 14.44 27.13 4.58
C LEU A 44 13.86 28.41 5.18
N LYS A 45 12.61 28.77 4.82
CA LYS A 45 11.88 29.90 5.40
C LYS A 45 11.80 29.81 6.93
N LEU A 46 11.48 28.64 7.48
CA LEU A 46 11.46 28.43 8.94
C LEU A 46 12.84 28.59 9.59
N GLY A 47 13.90 28.14 8.92
CA GLY A 47 15.27 28.30 9.41
C GLY A 47 15.65 29.77 9.58
N GLU A 48 15.38 30.59 8.56
CA GLU A 48 15.59 32.04 8.57
C GLU A 48 14.78 32.71 9.69
N LEU A 49 13.48 32.40 9.78
CA LEU A 49 12.61 32.92 10.83
C LEU A 49 13.09 32.57 12.24
N PHE A 50 13.74 31.42 12.44
CA PHE A 50 14.27 31.03 13.75
C PHE A 50 15.52 31.84 14.15
N GLU A 51 16.29 32.36 13.19
CA GLU A 51 17.46 33.20 13.47
C GLU A 51 17.05 34.55 14.04
N ASP A 52 15.91 35.08 13.59
CA ASP A 52 15.36 36.37 14.01
C ASP A 52 14.58 36.32 15.34
N LEU A 53 14.46 35.15 15.98
CA LEU A 53 13.71 34.99 17.22
C LEU A 53 14.44 35.53 18.45
N THR A 54 13.73 36.35 19.22
CA THR A 54 14.12 36.77 20.57
C THR A 54 13.97 35.64 21.59
N ASP A 55 14.64 35.74 22.75
CA ASP A 55 14.55 34.74 23.83
C ASP A 55 13.12 34.59 24.38
N SER A 56 12.36 35.69 24.44
CA SER A 56 10.96 35.69 24.85
C SER A 56 10.07 34.93 23.84
N GLU A 57 10.32 35.10 22.54
CA GLU A 57 9.60 34.37 21.49
C GLU A 57 9.96 32.88 21.48
N ARG A 58 11.25 32.54 21.66
CA ARG A 58 11.70 31.14 21.82
C ARG A 58 10.99 30.47 22.99
N LYS A 59 10.87 31.16 24.13
CA LYS A 59 10.13 30.66 25.29
C LYS A 59 8.63 30.50 24.99
N ALA A 60 8.02 31.44 24.26
CA ALA A 60 6.62 31.34 23.87
C ALA A 60 6.35 30.13 22.95
N LEU A 61 7.29 29.80 22.06
CA LEU A 61 7.17 28.66 21.15
C LEU A 61 7.13 27.29 21.84
N GLN A 62 7.66 27.17 23.07
CA GLN A 62 7.69 25.91 23.82
C GLN A 62 6.28 25.36 24.11
N GLY A 63 5.33 26.26 24.38
CA GLY A 63 3.94 25.92 24.71
C GLY A 63 2.94 26.33 23.63
N LEU A 64 3.40 26.78 22.45
CA LEU A 64 2.51 27.38 21.47
C LEU A 64 1.55 26.35 20.87
N ASN A 65 0.27 26.70 20.91
CA ASN A 65 -0.72 26.10 20.02
C ASN A 65 -0.68 26.85 18.68
N PHE A 66 -0.06 26.24 17.66
CA PHE A 66 0.08 26.82 16.33
C PHE A 66 -1.26 27.03 15.60
N SER A 67 -2.34 26.39 16.07
CA SER A 67 -3.69 26.58 15.57
C SER A 67 -4.45 27.70 16.30
N SER A 68 -3.84 28.33 17.31
CA SER A 68 -4.46 29.43 18.06
C SER A 68 -4.60 30.68 17.21
N ARG A 69 -5.81 31.27 17.24
CA ARG A 69 -6.12 32.57 16.63
C ARG A 69 -5.67 33.77 17.47
N ALA A 70 -5.17 33.53 18.68
CA ALA A 70 -4.64 34.60 19.52
C ALA A 70 -3.38 35.20 18.87
N LYS A 71 -3.35 36.53 18.77
CA LYS A 71 -2.27 37.28 18.15
C LYS A 71 -0.99 37.13 18.97
N ALA A 72 0.06 36.62 18.34
CA ALA A 72 1.41 36.57 18.87
C ALA A 72 2.29 37.70 18.30
N SER A 73 3.60 37.63 18.52
CA SER A 73 4.56 38.53 17.88
C SER A 73 4.58 38.33 16.36
N ARG A 74 5.14 39.31 15.63
CA ARG A 74 5.25 39.26 14.17
C ARG A 74 5.95 37.98 13.69
N ASN A 75 7.10 37.64 14.27
CA ASN A 75 7.89 36.46 13.87
C ASN A 75 7.12 35.15 14.13
N ILE A 76 6.40 35.04 15.25
CA ILE A 76 5.59 33.85 15.55
C ILE A 76 4.41 33.72 14.59
N GLU A 77 3.75 34.82 14.24
CA GLU A 77 2.68 34.79 13.24
C GLU A 77 3.21 34.42 11.85
N GLU A 78 4.41 34.87 11.48
CA GLU A 78 5.09 34.44 10.25
C GLU A 78 5.39 32.93 10.27
N ILE A 79 5.89 32.37 11.37
CA ILE A 79 6.08 30.91 11.53
C ILE A 79 4.76 30.15 11.36
N LYS A 80 3.68 30.62 11.99
CA LYS A 80 2.34 30.01 11.82
C LYS A 80 1.89 30.07 10.36
N ALA A 81 2.11 31.20 9.68
CA ALA A 81 1.77 31.37 8.28
C ALA A 81 2.55 30.40 7.39
N THR A 82 3.87 30.28 7.58
CA THR A 82 4.74 29.32 6.85
C THR A 82 4.28 27.88 7.06
N LEU A 83 3.94 27.48 8.28
CA LEU A 83 3.38 26.14 8.54
C LEU A 83 2.02 25.96 7.86
N ASN A 84 1.15 26.96 7.92
CA ASN A 84 -0.16 26.89 7.25
C ASN A 84 0.00 26.75 5.74
N GLU A 85 0.85 27.56 5.11
CA GLU A 85 1.18 27.50 3.69
C GLU A 85 1.72 26.12 3.32
N TRP A 86 2.75 25.64 4.02
CA TRP A 86 3.35 24.33 3.79
C TRP A 86 2.30 23.21 3.77
N PHE A 87 1.51 23.08 4.83
CA PHE A 87 0.56 21.97 4.93
C PHE A 87 -0.67 22.15 4.03
N SER A 88 -1.00 23.39 3.65
CA SER A 88 -2.04 23.65 2.65
C SER A 88 -1.57 23.23 1.27
N SER A 89 -0.34 23.59 0.86
CA SER A 89 0.25 23.14 -0.41
C SER A 89 0.36 21.62 -0.49
N LEU A 90 0.77 20.94 0.58
CA LEU A 90 0.77 19.47 0.61
C LEU A 90 -0.63 18.88 0.43
N SER A 91 -1.66 19.53 0.99
CA SER A 91 -3.05 19.07 0.93
C SER A 91 -3.74 19.36 -0.40
N THR A 92 -3.14 20.19 -1.26
CA THR A 92 -3.69 20.56 -2.57
C THR A 92 -2.90 19.94 -3.72
N GLU A 93 -1.57 20.06 -3.69
CA GLU A 93 -0.71 19.66 -4.82
C GLU A 93 -0.55 18.13 -4.93
N LEU A 94 -0.32 17.44 -3.81
CA LEU A 94 -0.19 15.97 -3.82
C LEU A 94 -1.46 15.26 -4.32
N PRO A 95 -2.67 15.57 -3.82
CA PRO A 95 -3.88 14.93 -4.35
C PRO A 95 -4.11 15.24 -5.83
N ALA A 96 -3.83 16.46 -6.31
CA ALA A 96 -4.00 16.81 -7.73
C ALA A 96 -3.11 15.97 -8.65
N ILE A 97 -1.83 15.80 -8.29
CA ILE A 97 -0.88 14.96 -9.04
C ILE A 97 -1.30 13.49 -8.99
N PHE A 98 -1.72 13.01 -7.81
CA PHE A 98 -2.17 11.64 -7.67
C PHE A 98 -3.42 11.38 -8.52
N GLU A 99 -4.42 12.26 -8.48
CA GLU A 99 -5.67 12.16 -9.24
C GLU A 99 -5.38 12.02 -10.75
N GLN A 100 -4.55 12.88 -11.32
CA GLN A 100 -4.13 12.77 -12.72
C GLN A 100 -3.50 11.40 -13.03
N SER A 101 -2.58 10.93 -12.17
CA SER A 101 -1.90 9.64 -12.35
C SER A 101 -2.81 8.42 -12.13
N ALA A 102 -3.88 8.58 -11.35
CA ALA A 102 -4.84 7.54 -11.00
C ALA A 102 -5.92 7.40 -12.08
N ILE A 103 -6.38 8.51 -12.66
CA ILE A 103 -7.25 8.50 -13.85
C ILE A 103 -6.54 7.83 -15.01
N ALA A 104 -5.27 8.21 -15.28
CA ALA A 104 -4.47 7.57 -16.32
C ALA A 104 -4.30 6.06 -16.10
N LEU A 105 -4.10 5.64 -14.84
CA LEU A 105 -4.07 4.22 -14.48
C LEU A 105 -5.42 3.55 -14.77
N ALA A 106 -6.54 4.13 -14.33
CA ALA A 106 -7.87 3.56 -14.53
C ALA A 106 -8.19 3.37 -16.03
N VAL A 107 -7.85 4.35 -16.87
CA VAL A 107 -7.99 4.25 -18.33
C VAL A 107 -7.13 3.12 -18.89
N TYR A 108 -5.85 3.06 -18.50
CA TYR A 108 -4.92 2.04 -18.99
C TYR A 108 -5.36 0.63 -18.60
N GLU A 109 -5.71 0.42 -17.32
CA GLU A 109 -6.12 -0.88 -16.79
C GLU A 109 -7.42 -1.36 -17.43
N ALA A 110 -8.38 -0.46 -17.59
CA ALA A 110 -9.64 -0.78 -18.22
C ALA A 110 -9.43 -1.17 -19.69
N GLY A 111 -8.65 -0.38 -20.44
CA GLY A 111 -8.32 -0.67 -21.83
C GLY A 111 -7.49 -1.95 -22.01
N TYR A 112 -6.52 -2.19 -21.12
CA TYR A 112 -5.71 -3.40 -21.12
C TYR A 112 -6.57 -4.64 -20.86
N THR A 113 -7.48 -4.57 -19.88
CA THR A 113 -8.40 -5.67 -19.57
C THR A 113 -9.31 -5.97 -20.75
N VAL A 114 -9.93 -4.95 -21.34
CA VAL A 114 -10.78 -5.10 -22.55
C VAL A 114 -10.01 -5.75 -23.70
N ALA A 115 -8.79 -5.28 -23.98
CA ALA A 115 -7.95 -5.82 -25.04
C ALA A 115 -7.52 -7.27 -24.76
N LEU A 116 -7.20 -7.60 -23.50
CA LEU A 116 -6.85 -8.96 -23.09
C LEU A 116 -7.99 -9.95 -23.33
N MET A 117 -9.24 -9.50 -23.16
CA MET A 117 -10.44 -10.30 -23.41
C MET A 117 -10.80 -10.39 -24.90
N GLY A 118 -10.07 -9.72 -25.79
CA GLY A 118 -10.36 -9.69 -27.23
C GLY A 118 -11.58 -8.86 -27.59
N GLU A 119 -12.03 -7.98 -26.69
CA GLU A 119 -13.27 -7.23 -26.81
C GLU A 119 -13.01 -5.77 -27.22
N THR A 120 -14.05 -5.08 -27.67
CA THR A 120 -14.00 -3.63 -27.94
C THR A 120 -15.05 -2.92 -27.11
N LEU A 121 -14.62 -2.39 -25.97
CA LEU A 121 -15.47 -1.64 -25.04
C LEU A 121 -14.84 -0.28 -24.74
N LYS A 122 -15.63 0.79 -24.88
CA LYS A 122 -15.22 2.12 -24.44
C LYS A 122 -15.43 2.26 -22.94
N THR A 123 -14.34 2.42 -22.20
CA THR A 123 -14.37 2.58 -20.74
C THR A 123 -14.12 4.03 -20.34
N ASP A 124 -14.83 4.51 -19.33
CA ASP A 124 -14.70 5.87 -18.80
C ASP A 124 -13.84 5.84 -17.52
N GLY A 125 -12.52 5.97 -17.70
CA GLY A 125 -11.57 5.89 -16.59
C GLY A 125 -11.75 6.97 -15.54
N GLU A 126 -12.25 8.15 -15.92
CA GLU A 126 -12.61 9.22 -14.99
C GLU A 126 -13.73 8.77 -14.06
N LYS A 127 -14.82 8.22 -14.62
CA LYS A 127 -15.93 7.70 -13.81
C LYS A 127 -15.50 6.56 -12.89
N ILE A 128 -14.66 5.65 -13.39
CA ILE A 128 -14.09 4.54 -12.60
C ILE A 128 -13.33 5.12 -11.41
N TYR A 129 -12.45 6.10 -11.64
CA TYR A 129 -11.68 6.74 -10.58
C TYR A 129 -12.58 7.49 -9.58
N GLN A 130 -13.54 8.29 -10.04
CA GLN A 130 -14.43 9.04 -9.15
C GLN A 130 -15.28 8.13 -8.25
N LYS A 131 -15.68 6.96 -8.76
CA LYS A 131 -16.33 5.91 -7.96
C LYS A 131 -15.36 5.27 -6.96
N ALA A 132 -14.15 4.91 -7.41
CA ALA A 132 -13.12 4.31 -6.55
C ALA A 132 -12.71 5.26 -5.41
N LYS A 133 -12.55 6.56 -5.71
CA LYS A 133 -12.15 7.62 -4.78
C LYS A 133 -13.06 7.71 -3.55
N LYS A 134 -14.36 7.48 -3.74
CA LYS A 134 -15.42 7.50 -2.71
C LYS A 134 -15.73 6.13 -2.10
N THR A 135 -15.08 5.06 -2.57
CA THR A 135 -15.30 3.70 -2.09
C THR A 135 -14.28 3.35 -1.01
N PRO A 136 -14.71 2.94 0.21
CA PRO A 136 -13.78 2.56 1.27
C PRO A 136 -12.87 1.38 0.87
N PHE A 137 -11.59 1.48 1.20
CA PHE A 137 -10.58 0.42 1.04
C PHE A 137 -9.72 0.27 2.31
N SER A 138 -8.99 -0.85 2.44
CA SER A 138 -7.98 -1.11 3.49
C SER A 138 -8.29 -0.51 4.88
N GLY A 139 -9.28 -1.05 5.59
CA GLY A 139 -9.64 -0.59 6.94
C GLY A 139 -10.55 0.65 6.96
N GLY A 140 -11.21 0.98 5.85
CA GLY A 140 -12.19 2.08 5.77
C GLY A 140 -11.62 3.40 5.25
N GLN A 141 -10.38 3.41 4.79
CA GLN A 141 -9.75 4.58 4.20
C GLN A 141 -10.44 4.97 2.88
N LEU A 142 -10.42 6.26 2.58
CA LEU A 142 -10.85 6.82 1.30
C LEU A 142 -9.69 7.55 0.65
N VAL A 143 -9.66 7.57 -0.68
CA VAL A 143 -8.62 8.28 -1.42
C VAL A 143 -8.72 9.79 -1.15
N ASP A 144 -9.94 10.30 -0.98
CA ASP A 144 -10.24 11.71 -0.67
C ASP A 144 -9.50 12.23 0.57
N TYR A 145 -9.43 11.43 1.63
CA TYR A 145 -8.82 11.85 2.89
C TYR A 145 -7.33 11.53 2.98
N LEU A 146 -6.80 10.70 2.07
CA LEU A 146 -5.44 10.14 2.16
C LEU A 146 -4.36 11.21 2.31
N PHE A 147 -4.36 12.22 1.43
CA PHE A 147 -3.31 13.25 1.46
C PHE A 147 -3.55 14.30 2.55
N ALA A 148 -4.80 14.61 2.85
CA ALA A 148 -5.16 15.49 3.96
C ALA A 148 -4.69 14.89 5.31
N ASP A 149 -4.89 13.58 5.51
CA ASP A 149 -4.43 12.86 6.70
C ASP A 149 -2.89 12.83 6.79
N ILE A 150 -2.19 12.65 5.67
CA ILE A 150 -0.72 12.72 5.62
C ILE A 150 -0.23 14.10 6.06
N ALA A 151 -0.78 15.16 5.47
CA ALA A 151 -0.41 16.54 5.80
C ALA A 151 -0.73 16.87 7.27
N ALA A 152 -1.92 16.52 7.75
CA ALA A 152 -2.33 16.78 9.13
C ALA A 152 -1.47 16.04 10.16
N ASN A 153 -1.12 14.78 9.90
CA ASN A 153 -0.28 13.99 10.79
C ASN A 153 1.17 14.49 10.80
N LEU A 154 1.74 14.82 9.63
CA LEU A 154 3.07 15.41 9.55
C LEU A 154 3.10 16.77 10.26
N ARG A 155 2.08 17.60 10.09
CA ARG A 155 1.95 18.89 10.79
C ARG A 155 2.09 18.76 12.29
N LYS A 156 1.30 17.85 12.89
CA LYS A 156 1.38 17.59 14.34
C LYS A 156 2.80 17.22 14.76
N LYS A 157 3.47 16.35 14.01
CA LYS A 157 4.84 15.91 14.29
C LYS A 157 5.86 17.05 14.15
N VAL A 158 5.74 17.89 13.12
CA VAL A 158 6.58 19.08 12.93
C VAL A 158 6.40 20.06 14.09
N GLU A 159 5.17 20.37 14.46
CA GLU A 159 4.87 21.26 15.59
C GLU A 159 5.42 20.68 16.92
N TYR A 160 5.37 19.37 17.13
CA TYR A 160 6.01 18.73 18.29
C TYR A 160 7.51 18.91 18.28
N VAL A 161 8.19 18.68 17.15
CA VAL A 161 9.64 18.86 17.04
C VAL A 161 10.05 20.30 17.32
N ILE A 162 9.28 21.28 16.85
CA ILE A 162 9.54 22.70 17.10
C ILE A 162 9.41 23.02 18.61
N ARG A 163 8.27 22.67 19.23
CA ARG A 163 8.05 22.88 20.68
C ARG A 163 9.13 22.22 21.53
N ASP A 164 9.37 20.95 21.28
CA ASP A 164 10.34 20.13 22.00
C ASP A 164 11.77 20.66 21.82
N GLY A 165 12.12 21.07 20.60
CA GLY A 165 13.41 21.65 20.29
C GLY A 165 13.70 22.92 21.10
N PHE A 166 12.78 23.88 21.10
CA PHE A 166 12.93 25.09 21.90
C PHE A 166 12.86 24.81 23.41
N SER A 167 12.09 23.82 23.84
CA SER A 167 12.01 23.44 25.26
C SER A 167 13.30 22.82 25.78
N GLN A 168 14.01 22.07 24.93
CA GLN A 168 15.28 21.43 25.27
C GLN A 168 16.50 22.35 25.01
N GLY A 169 16.29 23.59 24.57
CA GLY A 169 17.37 24.52 24.22
C GLY A 169 18.18 24.08 23.00
N GLN A 170 17.58 23.34 22.07
CA GLN A 170 18.22 22.95 20.82
C GLN A 170 18.48 24.18 19.94
N THR A 171 19.58 24.14 19.20
CA THR A 171 19.88 25.13 18.16
C THR A 171 18.87 25.04 17.00
N ASN A 172 18.66 26.14 16.29
CA ASN A 172 17.79 26.19 15.12
C ASN A 172 18.13 25.08 14.11
N GLN A 173 19.43 24.88 13.85
CA GLN A 173 19.91 23.83 12.95
C GLN A 173 19.57 22.42 13.44
N GLN A 174 19.61 22.15 14.75
CA GLN A 174 19.20 20.86 15.30
C GLN A 174 17.70 20.62 15.11
N ILE A 175 16.86 21.63 15.32
CA ILE A 175 15.40 21.53 15.10
C ILE A 175 15.12 21.25 13.62
N ILE A 176 15.71 22.01 12.71
CA ILE A 176 15.55 21.81 11.27
C ILE A 176 16.06 20.44 10.84
N ASN A 177 17.22 19.99 11.34
CA ASN A 177 17.77 18.66 11.03
C ASN A 177 16.90 17.52 11.56
N ARG A 178 16.21 17.67 12.69
CA ARG A 178 15.26 16.65 13.18
C ARG A 178 14.08 16.48 12.23
N ILE A 179 13.66 17.57 11.58
CA ILE A 179 12.58 17.52 10.58
C ILE A 179 13.13 16.97 9.25
N LYS A 180 14.13 17.65 8.68
CA LYS A 180 14.69 17.38 7.35
C LYS A 180 15.51 16.09 7.25
N GLY A 181 16.29 15.79 8.28
CA GLY A 181 17.39 14.84 8.28
C GLY A 181 18.74 15.53 8.05
N ARG A 182 19.82 14.82 8.40
CA ARG A 182 21.21 15.28 8.21
C ARG A 182 21.75 14.81 6.86
N LYS A 183 22.45 15.71 6.16
CA LYS A 183 23.11 15.40 4.88
C LYS A 183 24.11 14.24 5.01
N SER A 184 24.82 14.15 6.14
CA SER A 184 25.79 13.07 6.41
C SER A 184 25.16 11.68 6.54
N LEU A 185 23.83 11.59 6.70
CA LEU A 185 23.07 10.35 6.79
C LEU A 185 22.07 10.20 5.63
N ASP A 186 22.34 10.87 4.51
CA ASP A 186 21.45 10.94 3.34
C ASP A 186 20.01 11.35 3.70
N TYR A 187 19.83 12.19 4.73
CA TYR A 187 18.53 12.63 5.26
C TYR A 187 17.63 11.51 5.81
N LYS A 188 18.17 10.30 6.03
CA LYS A 188 17.39 9.13 6.46
C LYS A 188 16.98 9.16 7.93
N ASP A 189 17.52 10.09 8.70
CA ASP A 189 17.29 10.24 10.14
C ASP A 189 16.26 11.32 10.49
N GLY A 190 15.71 12.02 9.49
CA GLY A 190 14.70 13.06 9.67
C GLY A 190 13.27 12.55 9.68
N LEU A 191 12.38 13.34 10.27
CA LEU A 191 10.93 13.10 10.23
C LEU A 191 10.40 12.90 8.80
N LEU A 192 10.87 13.72 7.84
CA LEU A 192 10.41 13.62 6.45
C LEU A 192 10.68 12.22 5.85
N GLN A 193 11.73 11.51 6.26
CA GLN A 193 12.01 10.16 5.74
C GLN A 193 10.90 9.18 6.11
N SER A 194 10.43 9.24 7.36
CA SER A 194 9.30 8.41 7.80
C SER A 194 8.04 8.70 6.99
N GLU A 195 7.79 9.97 6.65
CA GLU A 195 6.63 10.33 5.84
C GLU A 195 6.74 9.94 4.37
N ARG A 196 7.95 9.92 3.78
CA ARG A 196 8.14 9.36 2.43
C ARG A 196 7.70 7.90 2.37
N HIS A 197 7.98 7.11 3.41
CA HIS A 197 7.51 5.73 3.50
C HIS A 197 5.99 5.63 3.68
N VAL A 198 5.37 6.58 4.40
CA VAL A 198 3.91 6.67 4.50
C VAL A 198 3.30 6.98 3.14
N ILE A 199 3.80 7.99 2.43
CA ILE A 199 3.37 8.36 1.07
C ILE A 199 3.51 7.15 0.14
N GLU A 200 4.68 6.51 0.07
CA GLU A 200 4.89 5.34 -0.77
C GLU A 200 3.85 4.25 -0.51
N ARG A 201 3.66 3.90 0.77
CA ARG A 201 2.72 2.86 1.19
C ARG A 201 1.29 3.20 0.80
N GLN A 202 0.86 4.44 1.06
CA GLN A 202 -0.51 4.89 0.80
C GLN A 202 -0.79 4.98 -0.69
N VAL A 203 0.12 5.56 -1.48
CA VAL A 203 0.02 5.67 -2.94
C VAL A 203 -0.06 4.30 -3.60
N ARG A 204 0.82 3.36 -3.23
CA ARG A 204 0.78 2.00 -3.78
C ARG A 204 -0.52 1.28 -3.46
N THR A 205 -1.04 1.47 -2.25
CA THR A 205 -2.31 0.87 -1.82
C THR A 205 -3.49 1.49 -2.57
N ALA A 206 -3.56 2.82 -2.67
CA ALA A 206 -4.60 3.52 -3.42
C ALA A 206 -4.58 3.16 -4.92
N ARG A 207 -3.40 2.98 -5.54
CA ARG A 207 -3.32 2.53 -6.94
C ARG A 207 -3.85 1.10 -7.12
N SER A 208 -3.53 0.19 -6.20
CA SER A 208 -4.10 -1.17 -6.20
C SER A 208 -5.63 -1.15 -6.08
N HIS A 209 -6.18 -0.23 -5.29
CA HIS A 209 -7.63 0.00 -5.20
C HIS A 209 -8.23 0.45 -6.53
N VAL A 210 -7.60 1.42 -7.19
CA VAL A 210 -8.05 1.94 -8.50
C VAL A 210 -8.00 0.86 -9.58
N SER A 211 -6.91 0.07 -9.67
CA SER A 211 -6.84 -1.07 -10.61
C SER A 211 -7.96 -2.08 -10.37
N ASN A 212 -8.19 -2.49 -9.11
CA ASN A 212 -9.25 -3.43 -8.78
C ASN A 212 -10.65 -2.89 -9.10
N ALA A 213 -10.89 -1.60 -8.87
CA ALA A 213 -12.14 -0.96 -9.25
C ALA A 213 -12.34 -0.97 -10.78
N ALA A 214 -11.28 -0.67 -11.54
CA ALA A 214 -11.30 -0.72 -13.00
C ALA A 214 -11.61 -2.13 -13.52
N TYR A 215 -10.96 -3.16 -12.98
CA TYR A 215 -11.21 -4.54 -13.38
C TYR A 215 -12.67 -4.95 -13.15
N ILE A 216 -13.21 -4.67 -11.96
CA ILE A 216 -14.60 -5.00 -11.63
C ILE A 216 -15.59 -4.27 -12.55
N ASP A 217 -15.38 -2.99 -12.81
CA ASP A 217 -16.27 -2.25 -13.70
C ASP A 217 -16.20 -2.77 -15.15
N VAL A 218 -15.00 -3.16 -15.63
CA VAL A 218 -14.84 -3.79 -16.94
C VAL A 218 -15.52 -5.16 -16.99
N TYR A 219 -15.29 -6.05 -16.01
CA TYR A 219 -15.90 -7.37 -16.00
C TYR A 219 -17.43 -7.28 -16.01
N LYS A 220 -18.02 -6.35 -15.23
CA LYS A 220 -19.46 -6.09 -15.28
C LYS A 220 -19.92 -5.65 -16.66
N ALA A 221 -19.20 -4.71 -17.29
CA ALA A 221 -19.56 -4.21 -18.61
C ALA A 221 -19.41 -5.27 -19.72
N LEU A 222 -18.53 -6.25 -19.54
CA LEU A 222 -18.37 -7.40 -20.42
C LEU A 222 -19.35 -8.55 -20.12
N GLY A 223 -20.23 -8.41 -19.13
CA GLY A 223 -21.26 -9.42 -18.80
C GLY A 223 -20.80 -10.55 -17.89
N TYR A 224 -19.65 -10.43 -17.23
CA TYR A 224 -19.24 -11.40 -16.21
C TYR A 224 -20.10 -11.30 -14.96
N GLU A 225 -20.69 -12.43 -14.57
CA GLU A 225 -21.45 -12.56 -13.32
C GLU A 225 -20.55 -12.96 -12.14
N TYR A 226 -19.41 -13.60 -12.40
CA TYR A 226 -18.52 -14.14 -11.37
C TYR A 226 -17.09 -13.61 -11.51
N VAL A 227 -16.44 -13.48 -10.36
CA VAL A 227 -15.03 -13.10 -10.25
C VAL A 227 -14.31 -14.02 -9.27
N LYS A 228 -13.07 -14.37 -9.60
CA LYS A 228 -12.17 -15.17 -8.77
C LYS A 228 -11.11 -14.29 -8.12
N VAL A 229 -10.86 -14.53 -6.83
CA VAL A 229 -9.75 -13.91 -6.12
C VAL A 229 -8.43 -14.52 -6.59
N VAL A 230 -7.47 -13.65 -6.93
CA VAL A 230 -6.14 -14.03 -7.44
C VAL A 230 -5.07 -13.29 -6.62
N ALA A 231 -4.52 -13.94 -5.60
CA ALA A 231 -3.50 -13.43 -4.68
C ALA A 231 -2.09 -13.80 -5.17
N THR A 232 -1.14 -12.85 -5.27
CA THR A 232 0.21 -13.14 -5.80
C THR A 232 0.85 -14.38 -5.18
N LEU A 233 1.40 -15.29 -5.99
CA LEU A 233 2.08 -16.49 -5.49
C LEU A 233 3.51 -16.16 -5.07
N ASP A 234 3.70 -15.44 -3.97
CA ASP A 234 5.04 -15.18 -3.44
C ASP A 234 5.15 -15.14 -1.91
N GLY A 235 6.39 -15.11 -1.42
CA GLY A 235 6.69 -15.09 0.01
C GLY A 235 6.20 -13.83 0.75
N ARG A 236 5.76 -12.79 0.04
CA ARG A 236 5.25 -11.54 0.64
C ARG A 236 3.72 -11.51 0.70
N THR A 237 3.04 -12.50 0.13
CA THR A 237 1.59 -12.62 0.26
C THR A 237 1.21 -12.96 1.69
N CYS A 238 0.31 -12.16 2.25
CA CYS A 238 -0.09 -12.32 3.65
C CYS A 238 -0.99 -13.56 3.81
N LYS A 239 -1.13 -14.04 5.05
CA LYS A 239 -1.92 -15.24 5.35
C LYS A 239 -3.39 -15.11 4.92
N TYR A 240 -3.99 -13.94 5.14
CA TYR A 240 -5.36 -13.69 4.71
C TYR A 240 -5.51 -13.77 3.19
N CYS A 241 -4.65 -13.10 2.43
CA CYS A 241 -4.72 -13.13 0.97
C CYS A 241 -4.49 -14.55 0.42
N ALA A 242 -3.57 -15.29 1.02
CA ALA A 242 -3.33 -16.70 0.69
C ALA A 242 -4.58 -17.57 0.95
N SER A 243 -5.27 -17.38 2.08
CA SER A 243 -6.42 -18.22 2.45
C SER A 243 -7.72 -17.91 1.70
N VAL A 244 -7.77 -16.77 1.00
CA VAL A 244 -8.89 -16.39 0.14
C VAL A 244 -8.57 -16.56 -1.34
N ASP A 245 -7.34 -16.93 -1.71
CA ASP A 245 -6.96 -17.17 -3.09
C ASP A 245 -7.79 -18.28 -3.72
N GLY A 246 -8.24 -18.07 -4.95
CA GLY A 246 -9.09 -19.01 -5.67
C GLY A 246 -10.58 -18.99 -5.32
N ARG A 247 -11.01 -18.24 -4.28
CA ARG A 247 -12.45 -18.10 -3.96
C ARG A 247 -13.18 -17.37 -5.08
N VAL A 248 -14.34 -17.90 -5.44
CA VAL A 248 -15.24 -17.36 -6.47
C VAL A 248 -16.39 -16.63 -5.79
N TYR A 249 -16.73 -15.46 -6.31
CA TYR A 249 -17.83 -14.65 -5.83
C TYR A 249 -18.70 -14.22 -7.01
N HIS A 250 -20.00 -14.12 -6.79
CA HIS A 250 -20.83 -13.29 -7.66
C HIS A 250 -20.30 -11.85 -7.59
N ILE A 251 -20.25 -11.15 -8.72
CA ILE A 251 -19.56 -9.85 -8.83
C ILE A 251 -20.19 -8.77 -7.95
N ASP A 252 -21.50 -8.89 -7.69
CA ASP A 252 -22.30 -8.04 -6.81
C ASP A 252 -22.43 -8.57 -5.37
N ASP A 253 -21.78 -9.67 -5.03
CA ASP A 253 -21.81 -10.21 -3.67
C ASP A 253 -21.22 -9.20 -2.66
N PRO A 254 -21.98 -8.74 -1.66
CA PRO A 254 -21.50 -7.78 -0.67
C PRO A 254 -20.45 -8.38 0.28
N THR A 255 -20.38 -9.70 0.41
CA THR A 255 -19.42 -10.41 1.26
C THR A 255 -18.04 -10.54 0.62
N ARG A 256 -17.95 -10.27 -0.69
CA ARG A 256 -16.70 -10.27 -1.45
C ARG A 256 -15.68 -9.29 -0.84
N PRO A 257 -14.45 -9.73 -0.50
CA PRO A 257 -13.43 -8.84 0.05
C PRO A 257 -13.10 -7.69 -0.90
N ARG A 258 -13.17 -6.44 -0.43
CA ARG A 258 -12.70 -5.30 -1.22
C ARG A 258 -11.19 -5.16 -1.09
N PHE A 259 -10.46 -5.57 -2.13
CA PHE A 259 -9.02 -5.37 -2.21
C PHE A 259 -8.71 -3.93 -2.64
N PRO A 260 -7.64 -3.34 -2.10
CA PRO A 260 -6.68 -3.89 -1.14
C PRO A 260 -7.26 -3.95 0.29
N VAL A 261 -6.98 -5.03 1.01
CA VAL A 261 -7.44 -5.21 2.41
C VAL A 261 -6.39 -4.82 3.45
N HIS A 262 -5.15 -4.59 3.02
CA HIS A 262 -4.04 -4.12 3.85
C HIS A 262 -3.05 -3.33 2.97
N PRO A 263 -2.10 -2.61 3.57
CA PRO A 263 -1.08 -1.91 2.80
C PRO A 263 -0.26 -2.85 1.92
N HIS A 264 0.14 -2.39 0.74
CA HIS A 264 0.91 -3.18 -0.26
C HIS A 264 0.22 -4.48 -0.72
N ASN A 265 -1.09 -4.60 -0.56
CA ASN A 265 -1.84 -5.73 -1.07
C ASN A 265 -1.81 -5.76 -2.62
N ARG A 266 -1.46 -6.93 -3.17
CA ARG A 266 -1.32 -7.21 -4.61
C ARG A 266 -2.30 -8.29 -5.09
N THR A 267 -3.30 -8.61 -4.26
CA THR A 267 -4.39 -9.50 -4.62
C THR A 267 -5.38 -8.74 -5.50
N THR A 268 -5.89 -9.44 -6.49
CA THR A 268 -6.83 -8.87 -7.46
C THR A 268 -8.00 -9.80 -7.77
N TYR A 269 -8.90 -9.32 -8.62
CA TYR A 269 -10.01 -10.07 -9.17
C TYR A 269 -9.80 -10.34 -10.65
N VAL A 270 -10.16 -11.55 -11.08
CA VAL A 270 -10.23 -11.93 -12.49
C VAL A 270 -11.64 -12.41 -12.79
N GLY A 271 -12.23 -11.95 -13.90
CA GLY A 271 -13.53 -12.43 -14.39
C GLY A 271 -13.45 -13.92 -14.72
N CYS A 272 -14.43 -14.69 -14.27
CA CYS A 272 -14.46 -16.15 -14.45
C CYS A 272 -15.89 -16.65 -14.69
N ASP A 273 -16.00 -17.93 -15.04
CA ASP A 273 -17.28 -18.64 -15.02
C ASP A 273 -17.72 -18.94 -13.57
N LYS A 274 -18.90 -19.55 -13.44
CA LYS A 274 -19.47 -19.96 -12.14
C LYS A 274 -18.58 -20.94 -11.38
N ASP A 275 -17.82 -21.76 -12.10
CA ASP A 275 -16.93 -22.77 -11.53
C ASP A 275 -15.55 -22.19 -11.16
N GLY A 276 -15.28 -20.93 -11.52
CA GLY A 276 -14.04 -20.24 -11.20
C GLY A 276 -12.88 -20.56 -12.13
N ASN A 277 -13.13 -21.10 -13.32
CA ASN A 277 -12.07 -21.40 -14.25
C ASN A 277 -11.58 -20.12 -14.92
N ILE A 278 -10.27 -19.92 -14.88
CA ILE A 278 -9.58 -18.85 -15.58
C ILE A 278 -8.52 -19.44 -16.49
N GLY A 279 -8.42 -18.92 -17.72
CA GLY A 279 -7.42 -19.37 -18.68
C GLY A 279 -6.04 -18.79 -18.40
N GLY A 280 -4.99 -19.51 -18.80
CA GLY A 280 -3.62 -19.03 -18.83
C GLY A 280 -2.78 -19.48 -17.63
N VAL A 281 -1.77 -18.69 -17.31
CA VAL A 281 -0.78 -18.97 -16.26
C VAL A 281 -0.57 -17.76 -15.39
N ARG A 282 -0.05 -17.98 -14.18
CA ARG A 282 0.28 -16.91 -13.25
C ARG A 282 1.69 -17.07 -12.69
N PRO A 283 2.43 -15.97 -12.49
CA PRO A 283 3.79 -16.03 -11.99
C PRO A 283 3.84 -16.33 -10.49
N PHE A 284 4.90 -17.01 -10.06
CA PHE A 284 5.25 -17.21 -8.67
C PHE A 284 6.69 -16.78 -8.36
N VAL A 285 6.94 -16.45 -7.10
CA VAL A 285 8.27 -16.20 -6.54
C VAL A 285 8.35 -16.88 -5.17
N MET A 286 9.05 -18.01 -5.08
CA MET A 286 9.31 -18.75 -3.84
C MET A 286 10.36 -18.06 -2.96
N ASP A 287 10.22 -16.75 -2.75
CA ASP A 287 11.13 -15.94 -1.92
C ASP A 287 10.39 -14.72 -1.35
N GLU A 288 10.84 -14.22 -0.20
CA GLU A 288 10.32 -12.99 0.42
C GLU A 288 11.02 -11.73 -0.11
N ARG A 289 12.21 -11.86 -0.67
CA ARG A 289 12.98 -10.77 -1.29
C ARG A 289 12.27 -10.28 -2.55
N LYS A 290 12.48 -9.01 -2.89
CA LYS A 290 12.03 -8.49 -4.19
C LYS A 290 12.85 -9.17 -5.27
N VAL A 291 12.26 -9.46 -6.43
CA VAL A 291 12.95 -10.12 -7.57
C VAL A 291 14.28 -9.45 -7.92
N LYS A 292 14.36 -8.12 -7.84
CA LYS A 292 15.60 -7.36 -8.09
C LYS A 292 16.73 -7.65 -7.10
N ASP A 293 16.39 -8.05 -5.88
CA ASP A 293 17.29 -8.34 -4.77
C ASP A 293 17.63 -9.85 -4.67
N ILE A 294 17.02 -10.69 -5.52
CA ILE A 294 17.37 -12.11 -5.68
C ILE A 294 18.51 -12.21 -6.69
N PRO A 295 19.66 -12.85 -6.34
CA PRO A 295 20.77 -13.07 -7.26
C PRO A 295 20.32 -13.83 -8.52
N LYS A 296 20.89 -13.48 -9.69
CA LYS A 296 20.33 -13.94 -10.99
C LYS A 296 20.37 -15.46 -11.13
N GLU A 297 21.41 -16.07 -10.59
CA GLU A 297 21.66 -17.50 -10.51
C GLU A 297 20.62 -18.26 -9.67
N GLU A 298 20.06 -17.63 -8.63
CA GLU A 298 19.01 -18.23 -7.78
C GLU A 298 17.62 -18.17 -8.43
N ARG A 299 17.39 -17.17 -9.29
CA ARG A 299 16.04 -16.89 -9.85
C ARG A 299 15.44 -18.07 -10.61
N LYS A 300 16.25 -18.90 -11.27
CA LYS A 300 15.77 -20.04 -12.07
C LYS A 300 15.02 -21.07 -11.22
N HIS A 301 15.38 -21.20 -9.95
CA HIS A 301 14.77 -22.17 -9.02
C HIS A 301 13.63 -21.56 -8.21
N LEU A 302 13.63 -20.23 -8.03
CA LEU A 302 12.69 -19.53 -7.17
C LEU A 302 11.54 -18.86 -7.94
N ILE A 303 11.70 -18.63 -9.23
CA ILE A 303 10.74 -17.87 -10.04
C ILE A 303 10.28 -18.74 -11.20
N GLY A 304 8.97 -18.82 -11.37
CA GLY A 304 8.35 -19.54 -12.47
C GLY A 304 6.89 -19.15 -12.62
N GLN A 305 6.13 -20.00 -13.28
CA GLN A 305 4.69 -19.86 -13.45
C GLN A 305 4.00 -21.19 -13.21
N LEU A 306 2.74 -21.10 -12.81
CA LEU A 306 1.84 -22.22 -12.63
C LEU A 306 0.56 -21.94 -13.40
N ASP A 307 -0.30 -22.96 -13.51
CA ASP A 307 -1.65 -22.79 -14.05
C ASP A 307 -2.36 -21.63 -13.32
N ALA A 308 -3.13 -20.82 -14.06
CA ALA A 308 -3.82 -19.68 -13.47
C ALA A 308 -4.78 -20.09 -12.33
N ASN A 309 -5.26 -21.33 -12.34
CA ASN A 309 -6.15 -21.86 -11.32
C ASN A 309 -5.44 -22.43 -10.10
N THR A 310 -4.09 -22.54 -10.13
CA THR A 310 -3.33 -22.93 -8.94
C THR A 310 -3.50 -21.87 -7.85
N SER A 311 -4.12 -22.30 -6.76
CA SER A 311 -4.31 -21.51 -5.54
C SER A 311 -2.99 -21.37 -4.78
N PHE A 312 -2.91 -20.37 -3.91
CA PHE A 312 -1.78 -20.19 -3.02
C PHE A 312 -1.55 -21.43 -2.14
N LYS A 313 -2.62 -22.11 -1.74
CA LYS A 313 -2.54 -23.34 -0.96
C LYS A 313 -1.83 -24.46 -1.71
N GLU A 314 -2.24 -24.73 -2.94
CA GLU A 314 -1.61 -25.75 -3.78
C GLU A 314 -0.16 -25.38 -4.10
N PHE A 315 0.11 -24.10 -4.41
CA PHE A 315 1.47 -23.60 -4.59
C PHE A 315 2.33 -23.81 -3.33
N PHE A 316 1.80 -23.51 -2.15
CA PHE A 316 2.49 -23.67 -0.88
C PHE A 316 2.80 -25.15 -0.60
N GLU A 317 1.86 -26.05 -0.85
CA GLU A 317 2.05 -27.49 -0.68
C GLU A 317 3.11 -28.07 -1.65
N GLN A 318 3.23 -27.50 -2.85
CA GLN A 318 4.24 -27.88 -3.86
C GLN A 318 5.62 -27.23 -3.63
N SER A 319 5.69 -26.16 -2.85
CA SER A 319 6.93 -25.43 -2.57
C SER A 319 7.87 -26.20 -1.64
N ASP A 320 9.15 -25.83 -1.65
CA ASP A 320 10.16 -26.47 -0.80
C ASP A 320 9.99 -26.14 0.70
N GLU A 321 10.57 -26.97 1.56
CA GLU A 321 10.53 -26.78 3.03
C GLU A 321 11.10 -25.44 3.46
N PHE A 322 12.09 -24.91 2.74
CA PHE A 322 12.70 -23.62 3.05
C PHE A 322 11.69 -22.48 2.89
N PHE A 323 10.97 -22.42 1.77
CA PHE A 323 9.91 -21.46 1.54
C PHE A 323 8.80 -21.62 2.56
N GLN A 324 8.32 -22.85 2.78
CA GLN A 324 7.22 -23.11 3.71
C GLN A 324 7.55 -22.61 5.12
N ARG A 325 8.77 -22.90 5.59
CA ARG A 325 9.24 -22.52 6.93
C ARG A 325 9.51 -21.03 7.04
N THR A 326 10.04 -20.41 5.99
CA THR A 326 10.29 -18.97 5.93
C THR A 326 8.97 -18.21 5.99
N TRP A 327 8.03 -18.56 5.09
CA TRP A 327 6.73 -17.91 5.00
C TRP A 327 5.92 -18.06 6.30
N LEU A 328 5.80 -19.27 6.85
CA LEU A 328 5.05 -19.49 8.10
C LEU A 328 5.77 -18.93 9.34
N GLY A 329 7.10 -18.90 9.32
CA GLY A 329 7.93 -18.75 10.50
C GLY A 329 8.00 -20.05 11.33
N LYS A 330 9.04 -20.14 12.17
CA LYS A 330 9.39 -21.38 12.91
C LYS A 330 8.19 -22.06 13.57
N SER A 331 7.47 -21.37 14.46
CA SER A 331 6.45 -22.02 15.28
C SER A 331 5.22 -22.48 14.49
N LYS A 332 4.75 -21.68 13.52
CA LYS A 332 3.58 -22.07 12.71
C LYS A 332 3.92 -23.20 11.73
N TYR A 333 5.16 -23.22 11.25
CA TYR A 333 5.66 -24.33 10.43
C TYR A 333 5.64 -25.65 11.19
N GLU A 334 6.09 -25.68 12.46
CA GLU A 334 6.01 -26.91 13.27
C GLU A 334 4.57 -27.40 13.45
N LEU A 335 3.62 -26.49 13.68
CA LEU A 335 2.18 -26.83 13.78
C LEU A 335 1.62 -27.37 12.45
N TYR A 336 2.01 -26.75 11.33
CA TYR A 336 1.64 -27.21 10.00
C TYR A 336 2.22 -28.61 9.70
N LYS A 337 3.51 -28.82 9.97
CA LYS A 337 4.23 -30.07 9.68
C LYS A 337 3.69 -31.27 10.46
N LYS A 338 3.16 -31.04 11.67
CA LYS A 338 2.50 -32.08 12.47
C LYS A 338 1.11 -32.47 11.94
N GLY A 339 0.58 -31.76 10.95
CA GLY A 339 -0.77 -31.98 10.43
C GLY A 339 -1.88 -31.41 11.32
N GLU A 340 -1.52 -30.67 12.38
CA GLU A 340 -2.47 -30.11 13.34
C GLU A 340 -3.23 -28.90 12.76
N TYR A 341 -2.61 -28.15 11.84
CA TYR A 341 -3.20 -26.93 11.25
C TYR A 341 -2.97 -26.85 9.73
N SER A 342 -4.02 -26.55 8.96
CA SER A 342 -3.86 -26.10 7.57
C SER A 342 -3.44 -24.62 7.53
N ILE A 343 -2.86 -24.18 6.41
CA ILE A 343 -2.39 -22.79 6.29
C ILE A 343 -3.50 -21.75 6.46
N ASP A 344 -4.74 -22.12 6.12
CA ASP A 344 -5.92 -21.26 6.23
C ASP A 344 -6.24 -20.90 7.68
N LYS A 345 -5.89 -21.77 8.63
CA LYS A 345 -6.08 -21.54 10.06
C LYS A 345 -5.17 -20.44 10.62
N PHE A 346 -4.10 -20.08 9.89
CA PHE A 346 -3.22 -18.98 10.29
C PHE A 346 -3.70 -17.61 9.81
N ALA A 347 -4.81 -17.54 9.08
CA ALA A 347 -5.42 -16.31 8.60
C ALA A 347 -6.51 -15.83 9.56
N ASP A 348 -6.45 -14.53 9.88
CA ASP A 348 -7.50 -13.81 10.59
C ASP A 348 -8.47 -13.20 9.57
N PRO A 349 -9.69 -13.75 9.42
CA PRO A 349 -10.66 -13.23 8.46
C PRO A 349 -11.24 -11.87 8.87
N LEU A 350 -11.26 -11.55 10.17
CA LEU A 350 -11.84 -10.32 10.69
C LEU A 350 -10.89 -9.14 10.47
N ASN A 351 -9.63 -9.30 10.88
CA ASN A 351 -8.62 -8.25 10.76
C ASN A 351 -7.79 -8.34 9.47
N LYS A 352 -8.09 -9.31 8.60
CA LYS A 352 -7.50 -9.48 7.25
C LYS A 352 -5.97 -9.53 7.27
N ARG A 353 -5.43 -10.21 8.28
CA ARG A 353 -3.99 -10.43 8.53
C ARG A 353 -3.74 -11.88 8.93
N GLY A 354 -2.53 -12.22 9.35
CA GLY A 354 -2.28 -13.50 10.03
C GLY A 354 -2.50 -13.39 11.54
N TYR A 355 -2.96 -14.46 12.18
CA TYR A 355 -2.98 -14.56 13.64
C TYR A 355 -1.58 -14.64 14.22
N THR A 356 -1.37 -14.09 15.41
CA THR A 356 -0.22 -14.41 16.25
C THR A 356 -0.43 -15.77 16.93
N LEU A 357 0.63 -16.37 17.48
CA LEU A 357 0.49 -17.63 18.24
C LEU A 357 -0.37 -17.45 19.50
N ALA A 358 -0.28 -16.29 20.15
CA ALA A 358 -1.10 -15.99 21.33
C ALA A 358 -2.58 -15.91 20.97
N GLU A 359 -2.91 -15.32 19.81
CA GLU A 359 -4.29 -15.25 19.31
C GLU A 359 -4.83 -16.62 18.91
N LEU A 360 -4.01 -17.47 18.27
CA LEU A 360 -4.41 -18.85 17.96
C LEU A 360 -4.72 -19.64 19.23
N LYS A 361 -3.84 -19.59 20.23
CA LYS A 361 -4.06 -20.26 21.51
C LYS A 361 -5.32 -19.78 22.21
N ALA A 362 -5.56 -18.46 22.24
CA ALA A 362 -6.75 -17.90 22.85
C ALA A 362 -8.04 -18.33 22.13
N LEU A 363 -8.01 -18.42 20.79
CA LEU A 363 -9.11 -18.95 20.00
C LEU A 363 -9.36 -20.42 20.30
N ASP A 364 -8.31 -21.23 20.34
CA ASP A 364 -8.41 -22.67 20.62
C ASP A 364 -8.93 -22.93 22.05
N GLU A 365 -8.44 -22.19 23.05
CA GLU A 365 -8.94 -22.25 24.43
C GLU A 365 -10.43 -21.88 24.51
N SER A 366 -10.86 -20.86 23.76
CA SER A 366 -12.28 -20.49 23.67
C SER A 366 -13.12 -21.60 23.05
N VAL A 367 -12.65 -22.18 21.95
CA VAL A 367 -13.34 -23.28 21.25
C VAL A 367 -13.41 -24.52 22.13
N PHE A 368 -12.33 -24.90 22.82
CA PHE A 368 -12.34 -26.03 23.75
C PHE A 368 -13.34 -25.81 24.89
N LYS A 369 -13.35 -24.60 25.47
CA LYS A 369 -14.33 -24.24 26.51
C LYS A 369 -15.78 -24.29 26.00
N GLU A 370 -16.04 -23.82 24.78
CA GLU A 370 -17.37 -23.89 24.15
C GLU A 370 -17.81 -25.34 23.86
N LEU A 371 -16.85 -26.20 23.51
CA LEU A 371 -17.09 -27.62 23.25
C LEU A 371 -17.08 -28.48 24.52
N GLY A 372 -16.79 -27.90 25.69
CA GLY A 372 -16.72 -28.61 26.98
C GLY A 372 -15.53 -29.57 27.10
N LEU A 373 -14.44 -29.29 26.38
CA LEU A 373 -13.18 -30.04 26.37
C LEU A 373 -12.15 -29.51 27.37
#